data_AF-A0A7J6RC96-F1
#
_entry.id   AF-A0A7J6RC96-F1
#
_cell.length_a   1.000
_cell.length_b   1.000
_cell.length_c   1.000
_cell.angle_alpha   90.00
_cell.angle_beta   90.00
_cell.angle_gamma   90.00
#
_symmetry.space_group_name_H-M   'P 1'
#
loop_
_entity.id
_entity.type
_entity.pdbx_description
1 polymer ?
#
loop_
_entity_poly.entity_id
_entity_poly.type
_entity_poly.pdbx_seq_one_letter_code
_entity_poly.pdbx_strand_id
1 'polypeptide(L)'
;AVQNMRTVRAFVAEAWTIEFYTGYVNRTVSGASRGAIVTGLAYGTSTCMMFLAYAAGFYYGGYLIEEQGVGFQAMLQSLMAVMLGSIGVGNALAFVPDLDDAKVAAHDVLEILDTESKINAVRPTGSVEKMGDGSIEFKSVYFQYPTRPDVAILKGLSFRVESGQQVALVGPSGGGKST
;
A
#
# COMPACT_ATOMS: atom_id res chain seq x y z
N ALA A 1 4.83 7.05 -19.62
CA ALA A 1 5.78 7.98 -20.27
C ALA A 1 7.23 7.51 -20.13
N VAL A 2 7.76 7.37 -18.90
CA VAL A 2 9.18 7.08 -18.67
C VAL A 2 9.61 5.68 -19.15
N GLN A 3 8.84 4.63 -18.84
CA GLN A 3 9.17 3.25 -19.25
C GLN A 3 9.14 3.03 -20.78
N ASN A 4 8.31 3.78 -21.50
CA ASN A 4 8.11 3.64 -22.96
C ASN A 4 8.43 4.94 -23.72
N MET A 5 9.52 5.62 -23.37
CA MET A 5 9.88 6.93 -23.94
C MET A 5 10.07 6.88 -25.47
N ARG A 6 10.60 5.77 -26.00
CA ARG A 6 10.76 5.57 -27.44
C ARG A 6 9.42 5.61 -28.18
N THR A 7 8.38 5.01 -27.61
CA THR A 7 7.03 5.03 -28.16
C THR A 7 6.44 6.43 -28.13
N VAL A 8 6.60 7.16 -27.02
CA VAL A 8 6.13 8.55 -26.92
C VAL A 8 6.76 9.44 -27.98
N ARG A 9 8.07 9.28 -28.22
CA ARG A 9 8.79 9.98 -29.30
C ARG A 9 8.37 9.58 -30.70
N ALA A 10 8.17 8.28 -30.94
CA ALA A 10 7.73 7.78 -32.24
C ALA A 10 6.38 8.38 -32.66
N PHE A 11 5.49 8.64 -31.69
CA PHE A 11 4.21 9.29 -31.92
C PHE A 11 4.23 10.82 -31.74
N VAL A 12 5.40 11.44 -31.48
CA VAL A 12 5.54 12.88 -31.22
C VAL A 12 4.57 13.38 -30.13
N ALA A 13 4.28 12.52 -29.15
CA ALA A 13 3.27 12.76 -28.11
C ALA A 13 3.86 13.42 -26.85
N GLU A 14 5.06 14.00 -26.93
CA GLU A 14 5.76 14.61 -25.80
C GLU A 14 4.97 15.79 -25.23
N ALA A 15 4.50 16.71 -26.09
CA ALA A 15 3.71 17.87 -25.67
C ALA A 15 2.40 17.45 -24.99
N TRP A 16 1.67 16.50 -25.59
CA TRP A 16 0.44 15.95 -25.02
C TRP A 16 0.68 15.29 -23.65
N THR A 17 1.77 14.54 -23.51
CA THR A 17 2.13 13.88 -22.24
C THR A 17 2.45 14.90 -21.14
N ILE A 18 3.17 15.98 -21.49
CA ILE A 18 3.49 17.08 -20.57
C ILE A 18 2.22 17.80 -20.14
N GLU A 19 1.34 18.14 -21.08
CA GLU A 19 0.07 18.81 -20.78
C GLU A 19 -0.82 17.93 -19.89
N PHE A 20 -0.96 16.66 -20.24
CA PHE A 20 -1.69 15.68 -19.44
C PHE A 20 -1.16 15.65 -18.01
N TYR A 21 0.15 15.46 -17.82
CA TYR A 21 0.77 15.43 -16.50
C TYR A 21 0.61 16.75 -15.73
N THR A 22 0.79 17.88 -16.40
CA THR A 22 0.61 19.22 -15.81
C THR A 22 -0.83 19.41 -15.32
N GLY A 23 -1.82 18.89 -16.05
CA GLY A 23 -3.21 18.87 -15.62
C GLY A 23 -3.44 18.12 -14.30
N TYR A 24 -2.80 16.97 -14.11
CA TYR A 24 -2.85 16.23 -12.84
C TYR A 24 -2.14 16.96 -11.71
N VAL A 25 -0.95 17.52 -11.98
CA VAL A 25 -0.18 18.26 -10.98
C VAL A 25 -0.95 19.49 -10.50
N ASN A 26 -1.52 20.28 -11.41
CA ASN A 26 -2.27 21.49 -11.05
C ASN A 26 -3.48 21.20 -10.16
N ARG A 27 -4.18 20.07 -10.39
CA ARG A 27 -5.25 19.61 -9.49
C ARG A 27 -4.74 19.23 -8.11
N THR A 28 -3.55 18.64 -8.04
CA THR A 28 -2.93 18.27 -6.77
C THR A 28 -2.45 19.50 -6.00
N VAL A 29 -1.85 20.47 -6.69
CA VAL A 29 -1.34 21.71 -6.11
C VAL A 29 -2.46 22.58 -5.53
N SER A 30 -3.62 22.67 -6.20
CA SER A 30 -4.77 23.41 -5.68
C SER A 30 -5.40 22.75 -4.45
N GLY A 31 -5.37 21.41 -4.37
CA GLY A 31 -5.73 20.69 -3.15
C GLY A 31 -4.72 20.90 -2.02
N ALA A 32 -3.42 20.87 -2.35
CA ALA A 32 -2.33 21.04 -1.40
C ALA A 32 -2.32 22.43 -0.75
N SER A 33 -2.63 23.49 -1.50
CA SER A 33 -2.69 24.85 -0.93
C SER A 33 -3.79 25.00 0.12
N ARG A 34 -4.97 24.42 -0.12
CA ARG A 34 -6.04 24.37 0.89
C ARG A 34 -5.64 23.54 2.10
N GLY A 35 -4.99 22.40 1.87
CA GLY A 35 -4.42 21.58 2.94
C GLY A 35 -3.44 22.37 3.80
N ALA A 36 -2.51 23.11 3.18
CA ALA A 36 -1.51 23.92 3.88
C ALA A 36 -2.14 24.99 4.78
N ILE A 37 -3.22 25.66 4.33
CA ILE A 37 -3.94 26.64 5.15
C ILE A 37 -4.58 25.99 6.38
N VAL A 38 -5.22 24.83 6.19
CA VAL A 38 -5.86 24.09 7.29
C VAL A 38 -4.82 23.61 8.29
N THR A 39 -3.71 23.02 7.83
CA THR A 39 -2.62 22.57 8.70
C THR A 39 -1.96 23.74 9.42
N GLY A 40 -1.76 24.87 8.74
CA GLY A 40 -1.20 26.08 9.33
C GLY A 40 -2.11 26.66 10.43
N LEU A 41 -3.42 26.74 10.18
CA LEU A 41 -4.40 27.16 11.19
C LEU A 41 -4.45 26.20 12.37
N ALA A 42 -4.43 24.89 12.14
CA ALA A 42 -4.41 23.89 13.20
C ALA A 42 -3.14 24.00 14.07
N TYR A 43 -1.98 24.20 13.44
CA TYR A 43 -0.72 24.38 14.16
C TYR A 43 -0.70 25.69 14.97
N GLY A 44 -1.15 26.79 14.36
CA GLY A 44 -1.22 28.09 15.02
C GLY A 44 -2.19 28.11 16.20
N THR A 45 -3.38 27.52 16.03
CA THR A 45 -4.37 27.39 17.11
C THR A 45 -3.87 26.51 18.25
N SER A 46 -3.22 25.38 17.95
CA SER A 46 -2.61 24.50 18.96
C SER A 46 -1.52 25.22 19.76
N THR A 47 -0.65 25.98 19.08
CA THR A 47 0.42 26.75 19.73
C THR A 47 -0.16 27.88 20.61
N CYS A 48 -1.19 28.58 20.12
CA CYS A 48 -1.89 29.60 20.88
C CYS A 48 -2.52 29.02 22.15
N MET A 49 -3.18 27.87 22.04
CA MET A 49 -3.82 27.19 23.18
C MET A 49 -2.80 26.75 24.23
N MET A 50 -1.61 26.32 23.81
CA MET A 50 -0.49 26.02 24.71
C MET A 50 -0.04 27.26 25.50
N PHE A 51 0.13 28.42 24.84
CA PHE A 51 0.48 29.66 25.54
C PHE A 51 -0.62 30.16 26.48
N LEU A 52 -1.90 29.99 26.12
CA LEU A 52 -3.02 30.29 27.00
C LEU A 52 -3.03 29.40 28.25
N ALA A 53 -2.70 28.10 28.10
CA ALA A 53 -2.54 27.19 29.23
C ALA A 53 -1.39 27.62 30.15
N TYR A 54 -0.25 28.06 29.60
CA TYR A 54 0.83 28.66 30.39
C TYR A 54 0.36 29.90 31.15
N ALA A 55 -0.30 30.84 30.47
CA ALA A 55 -0.77 32.08 31.08
C ALA A 55 -1.75 31.81 32.24
N ALA A 56 -2.72 30.90 32.03
CA ALA A 56 -3.67 30.49 33.06
C ALA A 56 -2.98 29.82 34.26
N GLY A 57 -2.01 28.94 34.00
CA GLY A 57 -1.23 28.27 35.03
C GLY A 57 -0.41 29.25 35.88
N PHE A 58 0.23 30.25 35.25
CA PHE A 58 0.97 31.28 35.97
C PHE A 58 0.07 32.23 36.75
N TYR A 59 -1.07 32.64 36.17
CA TYR A 59 -2.04 33.51 36.85
C TYR A 59 -2.60 32.84 38.11
N TYR A 60 -3.09 31.60 37.97
CA TYR A 60 -3.64 30.85 39.10
C TYR A 60 -2.56 30.46 40.12
N GLY A 61 -1.36 30.11 39.66
CA GLY A 61 -0.25 29.82 40.58
C GLY A 61 0.22 31.05 41.35
N GLY A 62 0.19 32.24 40.74
CA GLY A 62 0.44 33.51 41.44
C GLY A 62 -0.57 33.77 42.55
N TYR A 63 -1.86 33.54 42.27
CA TYR A 63 -2.92 33.62 43.27
C TYR A 63 -2.72 32.63 44.44
N LEU A 64 -2.32 31.38 44.15
CA LEU A 64 -2.03 30.38 45.19
C LEU A 64 -0.84 30.75 46.09
N ILE A 65 0.18 31.40 45.52
CA ILE A 65 1.35 31.86 46.30
C ILE A 65 0.91 32.96 47.28
N GLU A 66 0.07 33.89 46.83
CA GLU A 66 -0.39 35.03 47.63
C GLU A 66 -1.38 34.61 48.72
N GLU A 67 -2.38 33.78 48.40
CA GLU A 67 -3.47 33.42 49.33
C GLU A 67 -3.18 32.19 50.19
N GLN A 68 -2.51 31.17 49.65
CA GLN A 68 -2.30 29.88 50.32
C GLN A 68 -0.85 29.66 50.78
N GLY A 69 0.05 30.62 50.52
CA GLY A 69 1.45 30.55 50.94
C GLY A 69 2.24 29.42 50.28
N VAL A 70 1.80 28.94 49.11
CA VAL A 70 2.52 27.91 48.35
C VAL A 70 3.89 28.45 47.94
N GLY A 71 4.96 27.67 48.16
CA GLY A 71 6.29 28.07 47.73
C GLY A 71 6.39 28.16 46.21
N PHE A 72 6.97 29.26 45.70
CA PHE A 72 7.18 29.48 44.25
C PHE A 72 7.85 28.30 43.55
N GLN A 73 8.84 27.68 44.20
CA GLN A 73 9.53 26.50 43.68
C GLN A 73 8.59 25.30 43.48
N ALA A 74 7.69 25.03 44.41
CA ALA A 74 6.75 23.92 44.33
C ALA A 74 5.74 24.13 43.18
N MET A 75 5.22 25.36 43.04
CA MET A 75 4.32 25.75 41.96
C MET A 75 4.98 25.60 40.58
N LEU A 76 6.22 26.08 40.44
CA LEU A 76 6.98 25.97 39.18
C LEU A 76 7.28 24.51 38.83
N GLN A 77 7.65 23.69 39.83
CA GLN A 77 7.89 22.26 39.66
C GLN A 77 6.63 21.52 39.20
N SER A 78 5.48 21.77 39.83
CA SER A 78 4.23 21.13 39.41
C SER A 78 3.80 21.52 38.00
N LEU A 79 3.94 22.80 37.64
CA LEU A 79 3.57 23.29 36.31
C LEU A 79 4.45 22.66 35.23
N MET A 80 5.77 22.65 35.43
CA MET A 80 6.72 22.05 34.50
C MET A 80 6.53 20.54 34.38
N ALA A 81 6.27 19.83 35.48
CA ALA A 81 6.05 18.39 35.47
C ALA A 81 4.81 18.02 34.64
N VAL A 82 3.69 18.72 34.84
CA VAL A 82 2.45 18.48 34.07
C VAL A 82 2.65 18.80 32.58
N MET A 83 3.33 19.91 32.27
CA MET A 83 3.56 20.31 30.88
C MET A 83 4.47 19.35 30.14
N LEU A 84 5.63 19.01 30.70
CA LEU A 84 6.56 18.06 30.09
C LEU A 84 5.94 16.66 29.99
N GLY A 85 5.19 16.24 31.00
CA GLY A 85 4.45 14.98 30.97
C GLY A 85 3.41 14.94 29.85
N SER A 86 2.66 16.02 29.68
CA SER A 86 1.65 16.14 28.61
C SER A 86 2.27 16.10 27.21
N ILE A 87 3.40 16.79 27.01
CA ILE A 87 4.15 16.74 25.73
C ILE A 87 4.65 15.31 25.47
N GLY A 88 5.18 14.63 26.50
CA GLY A 88 5.63 13.25 26.39
C GLY A 88 4.52 12.30 25.95
N VAL A 89 3.33 12.42 26.56
CA VAL A 89 2.15 11.63 26.18
C VAL A 89 1.69 11.98 24.76
N GLY A 90 1.66 13.27 24.39
CA GLY A 90 1.30 13.70 23.04
C GLY A 90 2.21 13.11 21.96
N ASN A 91 3.53 13.12 22.20
CA ASN A 91 4.50 12.50 21.29
C ASN A 91 4.34 10.98 21.22
N ALA A 92 4.04 10.30 22.33
CA ALA A 92 3.78 8.86 22.33
C ALA A 92 2.51 8.52 21.53
N LEU A 93 1.45 9.31 21.69
CA LEU A 93 0.20 9.13 20.95
C LEU A 93 0.33 9.40 19.46
N ALA A 94 1.31 10.23 19.03
CA ALA A 94 1.57 10.46 17.62
C ALA A 94 2.00 9.20 16.84
N PHE A 95 2.49 8.16 17.54
CA PHE A 95 2.86 6.87 16.93
C PHE A 95 1.71 5.87 16.83
N VAL A 96 0.53 6.19 17.38
CA VAL A 96 -0.62 5.26 17.36
C VAL A 96 -1.09 4.94 15.93
N PRO A 97 -1.21 5.90 15.00
CA PRO A 97 -1.57 5.60 13.61
C PRO A 97 -0.59 4.64 12.93
N ASP A 98 0.72 4.81 13.18
CA ASP A 98 1.75 3.94 12.61
C ASP A 98 1.60 2.49 13.07
N LEU A 99 1.14 2.26 14.32
CA LEU A 99 0.86 0.92 14.82
C LEU A 99 -0.32 0.28 14.11
N ASP A 100 -1.34 1.04 13.73
CA ASP A 100 -2.49 0.51 13.01
C ASP A 100 -2.13 0.22 11.54
N ASP A 101 -1.38 1.10 10.89
CA ASP A 101 -0.85 0.84 9.55
C ASP A 101 0.07 -0.39 9.54
N ALA A 102 0.91 -0.55 10.56
CA ALA A 102 1.78 -1.71 10.71
C ALA A 102 1.00 -3.02 10.86
N LYS A 103 -0.13 -3.01 11.58
CA LYS A 103 -1.00 -4.20 11.71
C LYS A 103 -1.63 -4.57 10.37
N VAL A 104 -2.10 -3.60 9.59
CA VAL A 104 -2.67 -3.84 8.26
C VAL A 104 -1.62 -4.41 7.32
N ALA A 105 -0.43 -3.79 7.27
CA ALA A 105 0.66 -4.31 6.44
C ALA A 105 1.11 -5.72 6.85
N ALA A 106 1.17 -6.00 8.16
CA ALA A 106 1.48 -7.33 8.67
C ALA A 106 0.40 -8.35 8.29
N HIS A 107 -0.88 -7.96 8.38
CA HIS A 107 -2.00 -8.80 7.95
C HIS A 107 -1.87 -9.18 6.47
N ASP A 108 -1.64 -8.22 5.58
CA ASP A 108 -1.55 -8.47 4.13
C ASP A 108 -0.38 -9.43 3.80
N VAL A 109 0.75 -9.27 4.47
CA VAL A 109 1.90 -10.17 4.31
C VAL A 109 1.58 -11.57 4.83
N LEU A 110 0.98 -11.67 6.01
CA LEU A 110 0.61 -12.95 6.60
C LEU A 110 -0.46 -13.67 5.77
N GLU A 111 -1.43 -12.95 5.22
CA GLU A 111 -2.45 -13.50 4.33
C GLU A 111 -1.82 -14.15 3.09
N ILE A 112 -0.84 -13.48 2.47
CA ILE A 112 -0.10 -14.05 1.33
C ILE A 112 0.71 -15.28 1.75
N LEU A 113 1.36 -15.25 2.91
CA LEU A 113 2.17 -16.35 3.42
C LEU A 113 1.33 -17.59 3.79
N ASP A 114 0.15 -17.37 4.36
CA ASP A 114 -0.78 -18.42 4.79
C ASP A 114 -1.66 -18.92 3.64
N THR A 115 -1.64 -18.25 2.48
CA THR A 115 -2.40 -18.69 1.29
C THR A 115 -1.85 -20.02 0.76
N GLU A 116 -2.64 -21.08 0.87
CA GLU A 116 -2.30 -22.38 0.28
C GLU A 116 -2.53 -22.41 -1.24
N SER A 117 -1.46 -22.63 -2.02
CA SER A 117 -1.57 -22.85 -3.46
C SER A 117 -2.16 -24.23 -3.76
N LYS A 118 -3.21 -24.28 -4.59
CA LYS A 118 -3.79 -25.52 -5.11
C LYS A 118 -2.76 -26.38 -5.87
N ILE A 119 -1.75 -25.77 -6.46
CA ILE A 119 -0.63 -26.44 -7.14
C ILE A 119 0.65 -25.99 -6.44
N ASN A 120 1.16 -26.82 -5.53
CA ASN A 120 2.34 -26.49 -4.72
C ASN A 120 3.63 -27.05 -5.35
N ALA A 121 4.43 -26.16 -5.93
CA ALA A 121 5.73 -26.53 -6.51
C ALA A 121 6.84 -26.76 -5.48
N VAL A 122 6.71 -26.19 -4.27
CA VAL A 122 7.74 -26.25 -3.20
C VAL A 122 7.66 -27.56 -2.43
N ARG A 123 6.43 -28.08 -2.22
CA ARG A 123 6.17 -29.37 -1.57
C ARG A 123 5.37 -30.27 -2.50
N PRO A 124 6.00 -30.84 -3.54
CA PRO A 124 5.32 -31.77 -4.42
C PRO A 124 4.90 -33.01 -3.63
N THR A 125 3.60 -33.30 -3.59
CA THR A 125 3.03 -34.50 -2.97
C THR A 125 2.90 -35.67 -3.94
N GLY A 126 3.19 -35.44 -5.22
CA GLY A 126 3.14 -36.46 -6.27
C GLY A 126 4.32 -37.44 -6.22
N SER A 127 4.12 -38.63 -6.78
CA SER A 127 5.19 -39.60 -7.01
C SER A 127 6.12 -39.11 -8.13
N VAL A 128 7.42 -39.15 -7.89
CA VAL A 128 8.42 -39.01 -8.96
C VAL A 128 8.58 -40.38 -9.60
N GLU A 129 7.80 -40.65 -10.64
CA GLU A 129 7.93 -41.86 -11.43
C GLU A 129 9.08 -41.74 -12.44
N LYS A 130 9.68 -42.87 -12.81
CA LYS A 130 10.65 -42.88 -13.90
C LYS A 130 9.93 -42.42 -15.18
N MET A 131 10.53 -41.47 -15.88
CA MET A 131 10.02 -40.97 -17.14
C MET A 131 9.74 -42.15 -18.08
N GLY A 132 8.50 -42.23 -18.59
CA GLY A 132 8.06 -43.31 -19.47
C GLY A 132 8.72 -43.26 -20.85
N ASP A 133 8.03 -43.77 -21.86
CA ASP A 133 8.50 -43.77 -23.25
C ASP A 133 8.68 -42.36 -23.87
N GLY A 134 8.24 -41.30 -23.16
CA GLY A 134 8.31 -39.91 -23.61
C GLY A 134 7.15 -39.49 -24.51
N SER A 135 6.11 -40.32 -24.64
CA SER A 135 4.86 -39.95 -25.31
C SER A 135 4.04 -38.98 -24.45
N ILE A 136 3.36 -38.03 -25.10
CA ILE A 136 2.49 -37.04 -24.44
C ILE A 136 1.11 -37.12 -25.06
N GLU A 137 0.08 -37.24 -24.22
CA GLU A 137 -1.31 -37.37 -24.67
C GLU A 137 -2.22 -36.36 -23.96
N PHE A 138 -2.97 -35.59 -24.75
CA PHE A 138 -4.05 -34.72 -24.30
C PHE A 138 -5.37 -35.43 -24.60
N LYS A 139 -6.23 -35.61 -23.60
CA LYS A 139 -7.56 -36.24 -23.73
C LYS A 139 -8.65 -35.28 -23.32
N SER A 140 -9.46 -34.87 -24.28
CA SER A 140 -10.65 -34.04 -24.08
C SER A 140 -10.42 -32.89 -23.09
N VAL A 141 -9.34 -32.14 -23.29
CA VAL A 141 -8.93 -31.09 -22.36
C VAL A 141 -9.82 -29.86 -22.53
N TYR A 142 -10.41 -29.43 -21.42
CA TYR A 142 -11.17 -28.19 -21.30
C TYR A 142 -10.40 -27.23 -20.40
N PHE A 143 -10.23 -25.99 -20.84
CA PHE A 143 -9.47 -25.00 -20.08
C PHE A 143 -10.02 -23.58 -20.25
N GLN A 144 -10.01 -22.86 -19.14
CA GLN A 144 -10.41 -21.47 -18.98
C GLN A 144 -9.39 -20.77 -18.07
N TYR A 145 -8.98 -19.55 -18.43
CA TYR A 145 -8.14 -18.77 -17.53
C TYR A 145 -8.97 -18.26 -16.34
N PRO A 146 -8.50 -18.39 -15.09
CA PRO A 146 -9.23 -17.90 -13.91
C PRO A 146 -9.53 -16.40 -13.95
N THR A 147 -8.71 -15.61 -14.63
CA THR A 147 -8.92 -14.15 -14.82
C THR A 147 -10.03 -13.82 -15.82
N ARG A 148 -10.48 -14.79 -16.62
CA ARG A 148 -11.55 -14.66 -17.62
C ARG A 148 -12.41 -15.93 -17.66
N PRO A 149 -13.18 -16.20 -16.58
CA PRO A 149 -13.90 -17.46 -16.42
C PRO A 149 -14.97 -17.67 -17.50
N ASP A 150 -15.54 -16.60 -18.05
CA ASP A 150 -16.61 -16.68 -19.05
C ASP A 150 -16.13 -17.15 -20.44
N VAL A 151 -14.81 -17.24 -20.66
CA VAL A 151 -14.23 -17.55 -21.97
C VAL A 151 -13.48 -18.87 -21.94
N ALA A 152 -14.12 -19.91 -22.49
CA ALA A 152 -13.48 -21.20 -22.73
C ALA A 152 -12.47 -21.13 -23.89
N ILE A 153 -11.19 -21.39 -23.56
CA ILE A 153 -10.07 -21.38 -24.53
C ILE A 153 -9.95 -22.75 -25.18
N LEU A 154 -9.80 -23.82 -24.39
CA LEU A 154 -9.79 -25.19 -24.89
C LEU A 154 -11.16 -25.82 -24.66
N LYS A 155 -11.73 -26.41 -25.71
CA LYS A 155 -13.09 -26.95 -25.73
C LYS A 155 -13.10 -28.44 -26.11
N GLY A 156 -12.37 -29.26 -25.34
CA GLY A 156 -12.27 -30.71 -25.60
C GLY A 156 -11.12 -31.09 -26.53
N LEU A 157 -9.97 -30.41 -26.41
CA LEU A 157 -8.79 -30.68 -27.23
C LEU A 157 -8.23 -32.08 -26.95
N SER A 158 -8.04 -32.89 -28.00
CA SER A 158 -7.48 -34.23 -27.89
C SER A 158 -6.44 -34.47 -28.99
N PHE A 159 -5.21 -34.81 -28.61
CA PHE A 159 -4.15 -35.20 -29.53
C PHE A 159 -3.05 -35.96 -28.78
N ARG A 160 -2.23 -36.70 -29.53
CA ARG A 160 -1.11 -37.48 -29.00
C ARG A 160 0.17 -37.15 -29.77
N VAL A 161 1.27 -37.06 -29.04
CA VAL A 161 2.62 -36.86 -29.57
C VAL A 161 3.45 -38.06 -29.17
N GLU A 162 3.96 -38.80 -30.15
CA GLU A 162 4.81 -39.96 -29.92
C GLU A 162 6.25 -39.53 -29.56
N SER A 163 7.00 -40.46 -28.95
CA SER A 163 8.39 -40.22 -28.58
C SER A 163 9.24 -39.86 -29.81
N GLY A 164 9.98 -38.74 -29.73
CA GLY A 164 10.79 -38.21 -30.82
C GLY A 164 10.03 -37.49 -31.94
N GLN A 165 8.69 -37.43 -31.86
CA GLN A 165 7.86 -36.71 -32.84
C GLN A 165 7.90 -35.20 -32.59
N GLN A 166 8.04 -34.42 -33.66
CA GLN A 166 7.85 -32.98 -33.64
C GLN A 166 6.44 -32.63 -34.13
N VAL A 167 5.73 -31.79 -33.38
CA VAL A 167 4.39 -31.32 -33.73
C VAL A 167 4.36 -29.81 -33.76
N ALA A 168 3.70 -29.25 -34.77
CA ALA A 168 3.47 -27.81 -34.89
C ALA A 168 2.00 -27.50 -34.63
N LEU A 169 1.73 -26.60 -33.67
CA LEU A 169 0.39 -26.08 -33.41
C LEU A 169 0.15 -24.84 -34.25
N VAL A 170 -0.75 -24.95 -35.24
CA VAL A 170 -1.11 -23.88 -36.16
C VAL A 170 -2.57 -23.48 -35.97
N GLY A 171 -2.88 -22.21 -36.22
CA GLY A 171 -4.24 -21.70 -36.08
C GLY A 171 -4.31 -20.19 -35.84
N PRO A 172 -5.51 -19.60 -35.93
CA PRO A 172 -5.73 -18.16 -35.82
C PRO A 172 -5.32 -17.61 -34.44
N SER A 173 -5.08 -16.31 -34.35
CA SER A 173 -4.80 -15.64 -33.06
C SER A 173 -5.94 -15.89 -32.07
N GLY A 174 -5.61 -16.14 -30.80
CA GLY A 174 -6.58 -16.48 -29.76
C GLY A 174 -7.08 -17.94 -29.77
N GLY A 175 -6.63 -18.78 -30.70
CA GLY A 175 -7.03 -20.20 -30.78
C GLY A 175 -6.44 -21.15 -29.72
N GLY A 176 -5.86 -20.64 -28.62
CA GLY A 176 -5.34 -21.48 -27.53
C GLY A 176 -3.99 -22.18 -27.79
N LYS A 177 -3.23 -21.78 -28.81
CA LYS A 177 -1.94 -22.42 -29.18
C LYS A 177 -0.83 -22.30 -28.12
N SER A 178 -0.88 -21.23 -27.33
CA SER A 178 0.13 -20.92 -26.30
C SER A 178 -0.37 -21.21 -24.88
N THR A 179 -1.57 -21.80 -24.78
CA THR A 179 -2.23 -22.18 -23.53
C THR A 179 -1.83 -23.60 -23.17
#